data_AF-A0A7C5XBJ6-F1
#
_entry.id   AF-A0A7C5XBJ6-F1
#
_cell.length_a   1.000
_cell.length_b   1.000
_cell.length_c   1.000
_cell.angle_alpha   90.00
_cell.angle_beta   90.00
_cell.angle_gamma   90.00
#
_symmetry.space_group_name_H-M   'P 1'
#
loop_
_entity.id
_entity.type
_entity.pdbx_description
1 polymer ?
#
loop_
_entity_poly.entity_id
_entity_poly.type
_entity_poly.pdbx_seq_one_letter_code
_entity_poly.pdbx_strand_id
1 'polypeptide(L)'
;MYRVYERKMQLHIKISKGADEQARLRKLERWPREAGTTVVLDESGSNFGKLVQIYAADYGLELGEKKWDVKTEGDAVRAKLEIPLLKGGEVKGRAVMDATIPKTPTGEEGNNYVYTADVLYYMEIDEQVLAESTTSGMVEFSL
;
A
#
# COMPACT_ATOMS: atom_id res chain seq x y z
N MET A 1 -3.25 -11.93 -14.10
CA MET A 1 -3.36 -10.62 -13.41
C MET A 1 -2.27 -9.70 -13.94
N TYR A 2 -2.60 -8.43 -14.18
CA TYR A 2 -1.72 -7.39 -14.70
C TYR A 2 -1.57 -6.27 -13.67
N ARG A 3 -0.34 -5.75 -13.53
CA ARG A 3 -0.04 -4.64 -12.64
C ARG A 3 -0.44 -3.33 -13.30
N VAL A 4 -1.50 -2.71 -12.80
CA VAL A 4 -2.08 -1.46 -13.33
C VAL A 4 -1.54 -0.22 -12.62
N TYR A 5 -0.96 -0.41 -11.44
CA TYR A 5 -0.29 0.64 -10.68
C TYR A 5 0.90 0.04 -9.91
N GLU A 6 2.01 0.76 -9.89
CA GLU A 6 3.17 0.44 -9.08
C GLU A 6 3.87 1.72 -8.64
N ARG A 7 4.17 1.82 -7.34
CA ARG A 7 4.99 2.89 -6.80
C ARG A 7 5.84 2.39 -5.65
N LYS A 8 7.15 2.56 -5.78
CA LYS A 8 8.13 2.31 -4.72
C LYS A 8 8.55 3.64 -4.10
N MET A 9 8.64 3.70 -2.78
CA MET A 9 9.12 4.89 -2.08
C MET A 9 9.79 4.56 -0.75
N GLN A 10 10.55 5.52 -0.24
CA GLN A 10 11.20 5.46 1.06
C GLN A 10 10.53 6.45 2.01
N LEU A 11 10.18 5.97 3.21
CA LEU A 11 9.44 6.74 4.20
C LEU A 11 10.21 6.81 5.51
N HIS A 12 10.41 8.03 6.01
CA HIS A 12 11.14 8.26 7.25
C HIS A 12 10.21 8.15 8.47
N ILE A 13 10.61 7.31 9.42
CA ILE A 13 9.95 7.11 10.71
C ILE A 13 10.85 7.72 11.77
N LYS A 14 10.36 8.80 12.39
CA LYS A 14 11.07 9.47 13.48
C LYS A 14 10.62 8.93 14.83
N ILE A 15 11.57 8.45 15.62
CA ILE A 15 11.32 7.96 16.98
C ILE A 15 12.29 8.64 17.95
N SER A 16 11.76 9.20 19.03
CA SER A 16 12.57 9.89 20.06
C SER A 16 13.69 8.99 20.58
N LYS A 17 14.88 9.56 20.75
CA LYS A 17 16.04 8.90 21.37
C LYS A 17 15.80 8.52 22.84
N GLY A 18 14.84 9.18 23.49
CA GLY A 18 14.42 8.85 24.86
C GLY A 18 13.52 7.60 24.96
N ALA A 19 13.01 7.08 23.83
CA ALA A 19 12.28 5.81 23.83
C ALA A 19 13.26 4.64 23.94
N ASP A 20 13.00 3.69 24.84
CA ASP A 20 13.77 2.46 24.93
C ASP A 20 13.60 1.56 23.68
N GLU A 21 14.43 0.53 23.57
CA GLU A 21 14.44 -0.36 22.40
C GLU A 21 13.11 -1.07 22.15
N GLN A 22 12.41 -1.50 23.20
CA GLN A 22 11.12 -2.16 23.10
C GLN A 22 10.04 -1.19 22.61
N ALA A 23 10.04 0.04 23.13
CA ALA A 23 9.14 1.10 22.71
C ALA A 23 9.38 1.49 21.23
N ARG A 24 10.63 1.52 20.79
CA ARG A 24 10.98 1.74 19.37
C ARG A 24 10.44 0.62 18.49
N LEU A 25 10.70 -0.64 18.84
CA LEU A 25 10.23 -1.80 18.08
C LEU A 25 8.69 -1.81 17.95
N ARG A 26 7.96 -1.62 19.04
CA ARG A 26 6.48 -1.55 19.02
C ARG A 26 5.95 -0.41 18.16
N LYS A 27 6.72 0.68 18.01
CA LYS A 27 6.34 1.78 17.13
C LYS A 27 6.59 1.41 15.66
N LEU A 28 7.69 0.74 15.35
CA LEU A 28 7.95 0.22 14.00
C LEU A 28 6.89 -0.81 13.57
N GLU A 29 6.45 -1.69 14.47
CA GLU A 29 5.39 -2.68 14.21
C GLU A 29 4.01 -2.07 13.96
N ARG A 30 3.70 -0.94 14.60
CA ARG A 30 2.41 -0.24 14.42
C ARG A 30 2.39 0.73 13.25
N TRP A 31 3.54 1.32 12.92
CA TRP A 31 3.66 2.34 11.89
C TRP A 31 3.01 1.97 10.54
N PRO A 32 3.13 0.74 10.01
CA PRO A 32 2.48 0.36 8.76
C PRO A 32 0.97 0.62 8.74
N ARG A 33 0.29 0.36 9.87
CA ARG A 33 -1.16 0.56 10.01
C ARG A 33 -1.54 2.00 10.31
N GLU A 34 -0.69 2.71 11.06
CA GLU A 34 -0.95 4.09 11.49
C GLU A 34 -0.68 5.12 10.39
N ALA A 35 0.39 4.93 9.62
CA ALA A 35 0.88 5.92 8.66
C ALA A 35 1.23 5.34 7.29
N GLY A 36 1.46 4.03 7.18
CA GLY A 36 1.84 3.38 5.91
C GLY A 36 0.81 3.57 4.79
N THR A 37 -0.47 3.78 5.10
CA THR A 37 -1.51 4.00 4.07
C THR A 37 -1.94 5.45 3.90
N THR A 38 -1.41 6.38 4.69
CA THR A 38 -1.84 7.79 4.69
C THR A 38 -0.96 8.70 3.84
N VAL A 39 0.20 8.19 3.41
CA VAL A 39 1.14 8.90 2.54
C VAL A 39 0.51 9.19 1.19
N VAL A 40 0.77 10.39 0.67
CA VAL A 40 0.39 10.81 -0.68
C VAL A 40 1.26 10.07 -1.71
N LEU A 41 0.60 9.39 -2.64
CA LEU A 41 1.23 8.47 -3.60
C LEU A 41 1.15 8.94 -5.05
N ASP A 42 0.69 10.16 -5.30
CA ASP A 42 0.64 10.77 -6.64
C ASP A 42 0.53 12.29 -6.54
N GLU A 43 0.58 12.96 -7.69
CA GLU A 43 0.45 14.42 -7.80
C GLU A 43 -0.97 14.91 -7.47
N SER A 44 -1.96 14.00 -7.48
CA SER A 44 -3.36 14.33 -7.15
C SER A 44 -3.62 14.47 -5.64
N GLY A 45 -2.63 14.15 -4.80
CA GLY A 45 -2.80 14.16 -3.34
C GLY A 45 -3.48 12.88 -2.81
N SER A 46 -3.58 11.83 -3.62
CA SER A 46 -4.27 10.60 -3.27
C SER A 46 -3.35 9.68 -2.47
N ASN A 47 -3.86 9.17 -1.35
CA ASN A 47 -3.20 8.11 -0.60
C ASN A 47 -3.61 6.73 -1.13
N PHE A 48 -2.97 5.68 -0.61
CA PHE A 48 -3.21 4.33 -1.11
C PHE A 48 -4.70 3.93 -1.06
N GLY A 49 -5.39 4.23 0.03
CA GLY A 49 -6.81 3.89 0.17
C GLY A 49 -7.70 4.56 -0.88
N LYS A 50 -7.44 5.84 -1.18
CA LYS A 50 -8.15 6.58 -2.23
C LYS A 50 -7.85 6.02 -3.62
N LEU A 51 -6.59 5.71 -3.92
CA LEU A 51 -6.22 5.10 -5.20
C LEU A 51 -6.93 3.78 -5.42
N VAL A 52 -6.99 2.92 -4.39
CA VAL A 52 -7.72 1.65 -4.48
C VAL A 52 -9.20 1.86 -4.75
N GLN A 53 -9.83 2.87 -4.14
CA GLN A 53 -11.23 3.20 -4.41
C GLN A 53 -11.46 3.68 -5.83
N ILE A 54 -10.57 4.54 -6.36
CA ILE A 54 -10.65 5.05 -7.73
C ILE A 54 -10.54 3.90 -8.73
N TYR A 55 -9.50 3.08 -8.61
CA TYR A 55 -9.29 1.95 -9.52
C TYR A 55 -10.43 0.94 -9.40
N ALA A 56 -10.91 0.64 -8.20
CA ALA A 56 -12.05 -0.25 -8.05
C ALA A 56 -13.30 0.30 -8.76
N ALA A 57 -13.57 1.60 -8.65
CA ALA A 57 -14.68 2.24 -9.35
C ALA A 57 -14.51 2.20 -10.88
N ASP A 58 -13.32 2.52 -11.40
CA ASP A 58 -13.01 2.54 -12.83
C ASP A 58 -13.20 1.17 -13.49
N TYR A 59 -12.96 0.09 -12.75
CA TYR A 59 -13.08 -1.29 -13.23
C TYR A 59 -14.36 -2.02 -12.77
N GLY A 60 -15.28 -1.32 -12.09
CA GLY A 60 -16.52 -1.92 -11.58
C GLY A 60 -16.28 -3.05 -10.57
N LEU A 61 -15.28 -2.88 -9.71
CA LEU A 61 -14.87 -3.82 -8.67
C LEU A 61 -15.30 -3.32 -7.28
N GLU A 62 -15.50 -4.26 -6.37
CA GLU A 62 -15.79 -4.03 -4.96
C GLU A 62 -14.55 -4.28 -4.11
N LEU A 63 -14.37 -3.53 -3.02
CA LEU A 63 -13.28 -3.78 -2.09
C LEU A 63 -13.65 -4.90 -1.13
N GLY A 64 -12.86 -5.97 -1.13
CA GLY A 64 -12.94 -7.03 -0.15
C GLY A 64 -12.36 -6.64 1.21
N GLU A 65 -12.42 -7.58 2.15
CA GLU A 65 -11.88 -7.38 3.50
C GLU A 65 -10.36 -7.19 3.48
N LYS A 66 -9.89 -6.14 4.16
CA LYS A 66 -8.46 -5.82 4.27
C LYS A 66 -7.75 -6.87 5.12
N LYS A 67 -6.73 -7.51 4.56
CA LYS A 67 -5.88 -8.47 5.26
C LYS A 67 -4.54 -7.82 5.58
N TRP A 68 -4.18 -7.84 6.85
CA TRP A 68 -2.88 -7.36 7.32
C TRP A 68 -2.05 -8.52 7.83
N ASP A 69 -0.80 -8.58 7.40
CA ASP A 69 0.23 -9.45 7.93
C ASP A 69 1.40 -8.57 8.36
N VAL A 70 1.71 -8.54 9.67
CA VAL A 70 2.85 -7.78 10.20
C VAL A 70 3.69 -8.75 11.00
N LYS A 71 4.94 -8.92 10.58
CA LYS A 71 5.88 -9.87 11.17
C LYS A 71 7.20 -9.19 11.46
N THR A 72 7.79 -9.61 12.55
CA THR A 72 9.11 -9.18 12.97
C THR A 72 10.06 -10.34 12.68
N GLU A 73 10.87 -10.23 11.62
CA GLU A 73 11.73 -11.29 11.11
C GLU A 73 13.18 -10.81 11.06
N GLY A 74 14.08 -11.53 11.73
CA GLY A 74 15.50 -11.18 11.75
C GLY A 74 15.74 -9.76 12.25
N ASP A 75 16.32 -8.92 11.40
CA ASP A 75 16.68 -7.53 11.64
C ASP A 75 15.66 -6.52 11.10
N ALA A 76 14.48 -6.96 10.66
CA ALA A 76 13.46 -6.09 10.09
C ALA A 76 12.05 -6.36 10.61
N VAL A 77 11.18 -5.36 10.46
CA VAL A 77 9.72 -5.49 10.51
C VAL A 77 9.23 -5.52 9.08
N ARG A 78 8.51 -6.57 8.72
CA ARG A 78 7.84 -6.73 7.42
C ARG A 78 6.34 -6.58 7.61
N ALA A 79 5.71 -5.78 6.78
CA ALA A 79 4.28 -5.56 6.83
C ALA A 79 3.67 -5.60 5.44
N LYS A 80 2.65 -6.44 5.28
CA LYS A 80 1.87 -6.55 4.05
C LYS A 80 0.40 -6.24 4.35
N LEU A 81 -0.16 -5.27 3.65
CA LEU A 81 -1.59 -5.07 3.52
C LEU A 81 -2.01 -5.60 2.16
N GLU A 82 -3.04 -6.44 2.12
CA GLU A 82 -3.69 -6.91 0.90
C GLU A 82 -5.18 -6.60 0.96
N ILE A 83 -5.69 -5.95 -0.08
CA ILE A 83 -7.12 -5.64 -0.25
C ILE A 83 -7.57 -6.36 -1.52
N PRO A 84 -8.32 -7.47 -1.41
CA PRO A 84 -8.89 -8.13 -2.57
C PRO A 84 -9.83 -7.18 -3.32
N LEU A 85 -9.80 -7.21 -4.65
CA LEU A 85 -10.76 -6.53 -5.50
C LEU A 85 -11.70 -7.58 -6.09
N LEU A 86 -13.00 -7.40 -5.88
CA LEU A 86 -14.02 -8.41 -6.13
C LEU A 86 -14.93 -8.01 -7.28
N LYS A 87 -15.44 -8.98 -8.04
CA LYS A 87 -16.54 -8.80 -8.99
C LYS A 87 -17.53 -9.93 -8.78
N GLY A 88 -18.76 -9.61 -8.35
CA GLY A 88 -19.76 -10.63 -8.02
C GLY A 88 -19.31 -11.61 -6.94
N GLY A 89 -18.50 -11.15 -5.97
CA GLY A 89 -17.95 -11.98 -4.89
C GLY A 89 -16.69 -12.78 -5.24
N GLU A 90 -16.26 -12.81 -6.50
CA GLU A 90 -15.00 -13.45 -6.91
C GLU A 90 -13.83 -12.48 -6.90
N VAL A 91 -12.65 -12.94 -6.48
CA VAL A 91 -11.43 -12.12 -6.52
C VAL A 91 -10.97 -11.95 -7.97
N LYS A 92 -11.03 -10.72 -8.47
CA LYS A 92 -10.56 -10.31 -9.80
C LYS A 92 -9.39 -9.33 -9.75
N GLY A 93 -8.82 -9.13 -8.58
CA GLY A 93 -7.64 -8.30 -8.41
C GLY A 93 -7.25 -8.18 -6.95
N ARG A 94 -6.21 -7.39 -6.71
CA ARG A 94 -5.75 -7.05 -5.37
C ARG A 94 -4.99 -5.74 -5.39
N ALA A 95 -5.13 -4.98 -4.32
CA ALA A 95 -4.25 -3.89 -3.99
C ALA A 95 -3.35 -4.29 -2.83
N VAL A 96 -2.05 -4.04 -2.96
CA VAL A 96 -1.06 -4.43 -1.96
C VAL A 96 -0.18 -3.25 -1.57
N MET A 97 0.05 -3.11 -0.26
CA MET A 97 1.18 -2.37 0.29
C MET A 97 2.12 -3.37 0.95
N ASP A 98 3.38 -3.39 0.52
CA ASP A 98 4.45 -4.19 1.10
C ASP A 98 5.52 -3.26 1.66
N ALA A 99 5.77 -3.33 2.96
CA ALA A 99 6.71 -2.47 3.66
C ALA A 99 7.76 -3.31 4.38
N THR A 100 9.03 -2.91 4.22
CA THR A 100 10.16 -3.43 4.99
C THR A 100 10.80 -2.30 5.76
N ILE A 101 10.95 -2.50 7.08
CA ILE A 101 11.49 -1.49 8.00
C ILE A 101 12.64 -2.13 8.77
N PRO A 102 13.91 -1.73 8.53
CA PRO A 102 15.03 -2.18 9.34
C PRO A 102 14.82 -1.80 10.82
N LYS A 103 15.22 -2.67 11.74
CA LYS A 103 15.23 -2.39 13.19
C LYS A 103 16.41 -1.51 13.61
N THR A 104 17.36 -1.29 12.71
CA THR A 104 18.48 -0.39 12.89
C THR A 104 18.13 0.96 12.28
N PRO A 105 18.34 2.07 13.01
CA PRO A 105 18.11 3.39 12.44
C PRO A 105 19.09 3.65 11.29
N THR A 106 18.59 4.32 10.26
CA THR A 106 19.36 4.76 9.08
C THR A 106 20.04 6.11 9.30
N GLY A 107 19.65 6.84 10.34
CA GLY A 107 20.28 8.09 10.72
C GLY A 107 19.72 8.68 12.01
N GLU A 108 20.13 9.92 12.29
CA GLU A 108 19.67 10.70 13.44
C GLU A 108 19.28 12.11 13.00
N GLU A 109 18.22 12.65 13.59
CA GLU A 109 17.76 14.02 13.34
C GLU A 109 17.32 14.66 14.66
N GLY A 110 18.13 15.58 15.16
CA GLY A 110 17.94 16.20 16.48
C GLY A 110 17.85 15.15 17.59
N ASN A 111 16.73 15.14 18.32
CA ASN A 111 16.46 14.18 19.39
C ASN A 111 15.75 12.89 18.91
N ASN A 112 15.83 12.55 17.62
CA ASN A 112 15.19 11.35 17.07
C ASN A 112 16.21 10.43 16.38
N TYR A 113 15.98 9.13 16.54
CA TYR A 113 16.43 8.11 15.59
C TYR A 113 15.51 8.13 14.37
N VAL A 114 16.11 8.05 13.18
CA VAL A 114 15.40 7.96 11.91
C VAL A 114 15.52 6.54 11.39
N TYR A 115 14.39 5.93 11.08
CA TYR A 115 14.30 4.64 10.40
C TYR A 115 13.72 4.88 9.00
N THR A 116 14.26 4.21 7.99
CA THR A 116 13.74 4.32 6.61
C THR A 116 12.98 3.06 6.26
N ALA A 117 11.69 3.18 6.04
CA ALA A 117 10.84 2.11 5.51
C ALA A 117 10.92 2.11 3.98
N ASP A 118 11.27 0.97 3.38
CA ASP A 118 11.07 0.73 1.95
C ASP A 118 9.64 0.22 1.75
N VAL A 119 8.82 0.98 1.01
CA VAL A 119 7.42 0.63 0.78
C VAL A 119 7.13 0.54 -0.71
N LEU A 120 6.49 -0.57 -1.10
CA LEU A 120 5.98 -0.82 -2.43
C LEU A 120 4.46 -0.88 -2.38
N TYR A 121 3.82 0.03 -3.11
CA TYR A 121 2.39 0.02 -3.36
C TYR A 121 2.15 -0.49 -4.77
N TYR A 122 1.24 -1.45 -4.94
CA TYR A 122 0.85 -1.90 -6.26
C TYR A 122 -0.60 -2.35 -6.32
N MET A 123 -1.16 -2.33 -7.51
CA MET A 123 -2.48 -2.88 -7.80
C MET A 123 -2.41 -3.80 -8.99
N GLU A 124 -3.06 -4.94 -8.86
CA GLU A 124 -3.14 -5.98 -9.88
C GLU A 124 -4.62 -6.28 -10.17
N ILE A 125 -4.97 -6.36 -11.45
CA ILE A 125 -6.33 -6.65 -11.90
C ILE A 125 -6.30 -7.81 -12.91
N ASP A 126 -7.34 -8.61 -12.93
CA ASP A 126 -7.52 -9.70 -13.88
C ASP A 126 -7.64 -9.18 -15.32
N GLU A 127 -7.05 -9.91 -16.26
CA GLU A 127 -7.04 -9.54 -17.68
C GLU A 127 -8.44 -9.42 -18.29
N GLN A 128 -9.36 -10.30 -17.86
CA GLN A 128 -10.72 -10.30 -18.37
C GLN A 128 -11.45 -9.01 -17.99
N VAL A 129 -11.24 -8.52 -16.77
CA VAL A 129 -11.81 -7.25 -16.30
C VAL A 129 -11.23 -6.07 -17.08
N LEU A 130 -9.93 -6.10 -17.37
CA LEU A 130 -9.28 -5.06 -18.20
C LEU A 130 -9.86 -5.02 -19.62
N ALA A 131 -10.05 -6.19 -20.24
CA ALA A 131 -10.64 -6.30 -21.58
C ALA A 131 -12.09 -5.80 -21.63
N GLU A 132 -12.90 -6.12 -20.62
CA GLU A 132 -14.29 -5.65 -20.50
C GLU A 132 -14.36 -4.12 -20.37
N SER A 133 -13.51 -3.53 -19.51
CA SER A 133 -13.46 -2.06 -19.31
C SER A 133 -13.05 -1.30 -20.58
N THR A 134 -12.17 -1.90 -21.39
CA THR A 134 -11.73 -1.32 -22.68
C THR A 134 -12.87 -1.34 -23.71
N THR A 135 -13.77 -2.32 -23.63
CA THR A 135 -14.89 -2.48 -24.57
C THR A 135 -16.05 -1.53 -24.25
N SER A 136 -16.27 -1.21 -22.97
CA SER A 136 -17.31 -0.26 -22.53
C SER A 136 -17.01 1.21 -22.86
N GLY A 137 -15.78 1.54 -23.31
CA GLY A 137 -15.39 2.88 -23.74
C GLY A 137 -15.63 3.18 -25.23
N MET A 138 -16.07 2.20 -26.03
CA MET A 138 -16.45 2.45 -27.43
C MET A 138 -17.86 3.05 -27.46
N VAL A 139 -17.93 4.37 -27.41
CA VAL A 139 -19.12 5.12 -27.86
C VAL A 139 -19.33 4.76 -29.32
N GLU A 140 -20.43 4.06 -29.63
CA GLU A 140 -20.92 3.93 -31.01
C GLU A 140 -21.16 5.34 -31.56
N PHE A 141 -20.25 5.81 -32.41
CA PHE A 141 -20.55 6.91 -33.32
C PHE A 141 -21.46 6.35 -34.42
N SER A 142 -22.77 6.48 -34.23
CA SER A 142 -23.71 6.38 -35.34
C SER A 142 -23.45 7.55 -36.29
N LEU A 143 -22.99 7.21 -37.50
CA LEU A 143 -22.82 8.10 -38.65
C LEU A 143 -24.13 8.79 -39.06
#